data_AF-A0A9X7INU6-F1
#
_entry.id   AF-A0A9X7INU6-F1
#
_cell.length_a   1.000
_cell.length_b   1.000
_cell.length_c   1.000
_cell.angle_alpha   90.00
_cell.angle_beta   90.00
_cell.angle_gamma   90.00
#
_symmetry.space_group_name_H-M   'P 1'
#
loop_
_entity.id
_entity.type
_entity.pdbx_description
1 polymer ?
#
loop_
_entity_poly.entity_id
_entity_poly.type
_entity_poly.pdbx_seq_one_letter_code
_entity_poly.pdbx_strand_id
1 'polypeptide(L)'
;MMHYRLIAAGLATGGGLLTAAFLQAAVAVAAPGDDVVAPSATGADAFTIGGYTFDPFNEATGAEGFSLVHPLTGSAPLLTLGGGSPGGLLPTAPQNFEVYGADGTSLGSVNSSVVVTNLAGLSNTQFTITDVTAASGGSAADLPVTGSVYDVFNFGGGFANVYVATPGEDGTVTDTFVTPWGSMDLSSMFAGFNAADPLQPGDAFAALQAGASGGGEDAFAIGGLTLDPFTGAGDSAVEGFAPIIALGGAAPLLAIGGASLGDPSHQGNGLASQDFHVYSGTGDDATQIGTINTAVDVTNLLGMTNTQLVVTDGSDTGDGLPAAGTIYDAFNFGGGFANVYVATPGEDGTVTDTFVTPFGSMDLSWLFSGMATGISMDPRAAFGALSNGAVGEDAFTIGGTTFDPFTGSGADAASGFTPVFQTVGALPFLNIGGGTPGVDLGGTYFPLPITSQDFNIYDGTELLGTAHAQETVTQLLGLTTTEFVIDGVTPGDGDAADLPEIGSVYSVLNLGGGFANVYSAIPGLDGADSTITDTFVTPFGDFDLSGLFGGFDASALMDPGAAFLGLDF
;
A
#
# COMPACT_ATOMS: atom_id res chain seq x y z
N MET A 1 -15.36 20.89 -31.41
CA MET A 1 -14.60 19.93 -32.24
C MET A 1 -13.19 20.47 -32.44
N MET A 2 -12.26 20.06 -31.58
CA MET A 2 -10.81 20.16 -31.81
C MET A 2 -10.19 18.87 -31.30
N HIS A 3 -9.46 18.21 -32.19
CA HIS A 3 -8.83 16.91 -31.99
C HIS A 3 -7.50 17.09 -31.26
N TYR A 4 -7.30 16.41 -30.13
CA TYR A 4 -5.97 16.17 -29.58
C TYR A 4 -5.38 14.94 -30.26
N ARG A 5 -4.25 15.14 -30.95
CA ARG A 5 -3.41 14.08 -31.53
C ARG A 5 -2.37 13.70 -30.48
N LEU A 6 -2.40 12.45 -29.99
CA LEU A 6 -1.28 11.85 -29.27
C LEU A 6 -0.06 11.84 -30.21
N ILE A 7 1.05 12.40 -29.73
CA ILE A 7 2.36 12.27 -30.35
C ILE A 7 3.01 11.03 -29.72
N ALA A 8 2.92 9.91 -30.43
CA ALA A 8 3.82 8.78 -30.25
C ALA A 8 5.04 9.00 -31.14
N ALA A 9 6.19 9.33 -30.56
CA ALA A 9 7.48 9.29 -31.24
C ALA A 9 8.62 9.24 -30.22
N GLY A 10 9.32 8.10 -30.15
CA GLY A 10 10.49 7.94 -29.29
C GLY A 10 10.95 6.50 -28.99
N LEU A 11 10.30 5.46 -29.52
CA LEU A 11 10.77 4.07 -29.40
C LEU A 11 11.55 3.67 -30.66
N ALA A 12 12.88 3.87 -30.63
CA ALA A 12 13.88 3.02 -31.29
C ALA A 12 15.28 3.62 -31.09
N THR A 13 16.09 3.05 -30.20
CA THR A 13 17.43 2.49 -30.48
C THR A 13 18.14 2.14 -29.17
N GLY A 14 18.39 0.85 -28.93
CA GLY A 14 19.19 0.34 -27.81
C GLY A 14 18.44 -0.78 -27.10
N GLY A 15 18.87 -2.03 -27.26
CA GLY A 15 18.15 -3.22 -26.80
C GLY A 15 18.00 -3.29 -25.28
N GLY A 16 16.86 -3.83 -24.84
CA GLY A 16 16.55 -4.07 -23.42
C GLY A 16 15.08 -4.42 -23.16
N LEU A 17 14.17 -4.05 -24.08
CA LEU A 17 12.72 -4.17 -23.88
C LEU A 17 12.10 -5.54 -24.22
N LEU A 18 12.89 -6.55 -24.59
CA LEU A 18 12.38 -7.88 -24.98
C LEU A 18 12.79 -9.00 -24.02
N THR A 19 13.49 -8.69 -22.92
CA THR A 19 13.98 -9.71 -21.96
C THR A 19 13.24 -9.70 -20.63
N ALA A 20 12.40 -8.69 -20.34
CA ALA A 20 11.64 -8.61 -19.09
C ALA A 20 10.30 -9.38 -19.09
N ALA A 21 10.01 -10.16 -20.14
CA ALA A 21 8.70 -10.81 -20.32
C ALA A 21 8.68 -12.33 -20.05
N PHE A 22 9.75 -12.92 -19.52
CA PHE A 22 9.78 -14.37 -19.28
C PHE A 22 10.42 -14.72 -17.95
N LEU A 23 9.60 -14.72 -16.91
CA LEU A 23 9.62 -15.76 -15.87
C LEU A 23 8.21 -15.81 -15.25
N GLN A 24 7.27 -16.39 -16.02
CA GLN A 24 6.05 -16.93 -15.42
C GLN A 24 6.49 -18.13 -14.58
N ALA A 25 6.59 -17.94 -13.26
CA ALA A 25 6.57 -19.06 -12.34
C ALA A 25 5.25 -19.81 -12.60
N ALA A 26 5.37 -21.03 -13.11
CA ALA A 26 4.25 -21.86 -13.51
C ALA A 26 3.39 -22.19 -12.28
N VAL A 27 2.31 -21.43 -12.07
CA VAL A 27 1.14 -21.97 -11.38
C VAL A 27 0.54 -23.02 -12.28
N ALA A 28 0.18 -24.15 -11.68
CA ALA A 28 -0.25 -25.38 -12.32
C ALA A 28 -1.16 -25.12 -13.53
N VAL A 29 -0.57 -25.07 -14.73
CA VAL A 29 -1.30 -25.28 -15.96
C VAL A 29 -1.78 -26.72 -15.85
N ALA A 30 -3.10 -26.88 -15.70
CA ALA A 30 -3.77 -28.16 -15.88
C ALA A 30 -3.12 -28.86 -17.07
N ALA A 31 -2.62 -30.08 -16.85
CA ALA A 31 -1.86 -30.82 -17.85
C ALA A 31 -2.62 -30.78 -19.19
N PRO A 32 -1.95 -30.64 -20.34
CA PRO A 32 -2.63 -30.56 -21.62
C PRO A 32 -3.40 -31.87 -21.86
N GLY A 33 -4.70 -31.87 -21.58
CA GLY A 33 -5.54 -33.06 -21.54
C GLY A 33 -6.71 -33.02 -20.56
N ASP A 34 -6.71 -32.14 -19.54
CA ASP A 34 -7.90 -31.94 -18.70
C ASP A 34 -8.88 -31.00 -19.42
N ASP A 35 -10.12 -31.45 -19.58
CA ASP A 35 -11.22 -30.58 -20.03
C ASP A 35 -11.23 -29.32 -19.14
N VAL A 36 -11.38 -28.13 -19.72
CA VAL A 36 -11.58 -26.89 -18.96
C VAL A 36 -12.74 -27.14 -18.00
N VAL A 37 -12.42 -27.26 -16.70
CA VAL A 37 -13.44 -27.41 -15.65
C VAL A 37 -14.16 -26.07 -15.60
N ALA A 38 -15.45 -26.09 -15.84
CA ALA A 38 -16.27 -24.90 -15.73
C ALA A 38 -16.53 -24.61 -14.25
N PRO A 39 -16.70 -23.34 -13.87
CA PRO A 39 -17.10 -22.99 -12.52
C PRO A 39 -18.33 -23.78 -12.06
N SER A 40 -18.39 -24.17 -10.79
CA SER A 40 -19.50 -24.84 -10.13
C SER A 40 -19.58 -24.46 -8.65
N ALA A 41 -20.79 -24.55 -8.06
CA ALA A 41 -21.01 -24.34 -6.63
C ALA A 41 -20.22 -25.30 -5.70
N THR A 42 -19.58 -26.32 -6.26
CA THR A 42 -18.75 -27.30 -5.54
C THR A 42 -17.35 -27.43 -6.15
N GLY A 43 -16.88 -26.37 -6.82
CA GLY A 43 -15.50 -26.25 -7.30
C GLY A 43 -14.51 -26.41 -6.16
N ALA A 44 -13.26 -26.76 -6.49
CA ALA A 44 -12.24 -27.02 -5.46
C ALA A 44 -11.83 -25.75 -4.70
N ASP A 45 -12.00 -24.61 -5.34
CA ASP A 45 -11.68 -23.25 -4.96
C ASP A 45 -12.94 -22.38 -4.74
N ALA A 46 -14.14 -22.97 -4.87
CA ALA A 46 -15.39 -22.31 -4.54
C ALA A 46 -15.53 -22.10 -3.01
N PHE A 47 -16.00 -20.92 -2.61
CA PHE A 47 -16.15 -20.55 -1.20
C PHE A 47 -17.47 -19.80 -0.95
N THR A 48 -18.01 -19.91 0.27
CA THR A 48 -19.33 -19.34 0.61
C THR A 48 -19.23 -18.24 1.66
N ILE A 49 -19.67 -17.02 1.33
CA ILE A 49 -19.69 -15.86 2.22
C ILE A 49 -20.96 -15.06 1.99
N GLY A 50 -21.60 -14.59 3.07
CA GLY A 50 -22.77 -13.71 2.96
C GLY A 50 -23.98 -14.35 2.28
N GLY A 51 -24.08 -15.68 2.26
CA GLY A 51 -25.17 -16.43 1.61
C GLY A 51 -24.97 -16.68 0.12
N TYR A 52 -23.84 -16.26 -0.45
CA TYR A 52 -23.43 -16.53 -1.82
C TYR A 52 -22.25 -17.50 -1.85
N THR A 53 -22.24 -18.39 -2.82
CA THR A 53 -21.04 -19.19 -3.15
C THR A 53 -20.38 -18.55 -4.37
N PHE A 54 -19.13 -18.16 -4.20
CA PHE A 54 -18.28 -17.59 -5.25
C PHE A 54 -17.35 -18.66 -5.76
N ASP A 55 -17.20 -18.72 -7.08
CA ASP A 55 -16.25 -19.61 -7.73
C ASP A 55 -15.39 -18.84 -8.74
N PRO A 56 -14.08 -18.68 -8.48
CA PRO A 56 -13.22 -17.82 -9.28
C PRO A 56 -12.92 -18.43 -10.65
N PHE A 57 -12.81 -17.57 -11.65
CA PHE A 57 -12.33 -17.97 -12.96
C PHE A 57 -11.64 -16.81 -13.69
N ASN A 58 -10.78 -17.18 -14.63
CA ASN A 58 -10.12 -16.22 -15.50
C ASN A 58 -10.94 -16.03 -16.79
N GLU A 59 -11.54 -14.86 -17.00
CA GLU A 59 -12.36 -14.59 -18.19
C GLU A 59 -11.58 -14.67 -19.51
N ALA A 60 -10.28 -14.32 -19.50
CA ALA A 60 -9.46 -14.31 -20.71
C ALA A 60 -9.08 -15.72 -21.19
N THR A 61 -8.87 -16.66 -20.26
CA THR A 61 -8.49 -18.04 -20.58
C THR A 61 -9.65 -19.04 -20.44
N GLY A 62 -10.71 -18.67 -19.71
CA GLY A 62 -11.81 -19.54 -19.31
C GLY A 62 -11.44 -20.58 -18.25
N ALA A 63 -10.24 -20.48 -17.66
CA ALA A 63 -9.78 -21.42 -16.65
C ALA A 63 -10.44 -21.17 -15.29
N GLU A 64 -10.83 -22.25 -14.60
CA GLU A 64 -11.16 -22.26 -13.16
C GLU A 64 -9.91 -21.82 -12.37
N GLY A 65 -10.11 -21.09 -11.27
CA GLY A 65 -9.02 -20.57 -10.45
C GLY A 65 -9.00 -19.07 -10.27
N PHE A 66 -8.40 -18.64 -9.17
CA PHE A 66 -7.96 -17.27 -8.97
C PHE A 66 -6.86 -16.89 -9.98
N SER A 67 -6.90 -15.64 -10.44
CA SER A 67 -5.74 -15.03 -11.10
C SER A 67 -4.76 -14.52 -10.03
N LEU A 68 -3.47 -14.76 -10.19
CA LEU A 68 -2.46 -14.29 -9.24
C LEU A 68 -2.31 -12.77 -9.28
N VAL A 69 -1.84 -12.21 -8.16
CA VAL A 69 -1.73 -10.77 -7.95
C VAL A 69 -0.27 -10.37 -7.78
N HIS A 70 0.13 -9.32 -8.48
CA HIS A 70 1.47 -8.74 -8.33
C HIS A 70 1.57 -7.94 -7.02
N PRO A 71 2.64 -8.13 -6.22
CA PRO A 71 2.97 -7.23 -5.13
C PRO A 71 3.17 -5.80 -5.67
N LEU A 72 2.59 -4.81 -5.00
CA LEU A 72 2.76 -3.39 -5.33
C LEU A 72 3.74 -2.71 -4.38
N THR A 73 3.70 -3.05 -3.10
CA THR A 73 4.53 -2.44 -2.06
C THR A 73 4.62 -3.37 -0.86
N GLY A 74 5.71 -3.29 -0.10
CA GLY A 74 5.90 -4.16 1.06
C GLY A 74 7.08 -3.82 1.96
N SER A 75 7.17 -4.63 3.01
CA SER A 75 8.28 -4.81 3.95
C SER A 75 8.26 -6.27 4.38
N ALA A 76 8.60 -7.18 3.48
CA ALA A 76 8.60 -8.61 3.73
C ALA A 76 9.53 -8.96 4.92
N PRO A 77 9.18 -9.96 5.75
CA PRO A 77 7.95 -10.77 5.70
C PRO A 77 6.78 -10.15 6.49
N LEU A 78 6.89 -8.89 6.92
CA LEU A 78 5.91 -8.25 7.81
C LEU A 78 4.66 -7.77 7.08
N LEU A 79 4.81 -7.12 5.94
CA LEU A 79 3.70 -6.58 5.17
C LEU A 79 3.97 -6.71 3.68
N THR A 80 3.01 -7.21 2.92
CA THR A 80 3.03 -7.12 1.46
C THR A 80 1.62 -6.82 0.99
N LEU A 81 1.47 -5.83 0.12
CA LEU A 81 0.20 -5.40 -0.45
C LEU A 81 0.22 -5.61 -1.96
N GLY A 82 -0.81 -6.25 -2.49
CA GLY A 82 -1.03 -6.47 -3.92
C GLY A 82 -2.45 -6.05 -4.34
N GLY A 83 -2.62 -5.59 -5.58
CA GLY A 83 -3.94 -5.28 -6.15
C GLY A 83 -4.51 -3.90 -5.76
N GLY A 84 -5.84 -3.79 -5.65
CA GLY A 84 -6.53 -2.52 -5.37
C GLY A 84 -6.96 -1.73 -6.61
N SER A 85 -7.42 -0.50 -6.40
CA SER A 85 -7.96 0.35 -7.46
C SER A 85 -7.58 1.83 -7.28
N PRO A 86 -6.47 2.29 -7.88
CA PRO A 86 -6.06 3.70 -7.89
C PRO A 86 -7.20 4.63 -8.27
N GLY A 87 -7.62 5.50 -7.34
CA GLY A 87 -8.68 6.48 -7.55
C GLY A 87 -10.07 5.90 -7.85
N GLY A 88 -10.32 4.61 -7.58
CA GLY A 88 -11.60 3.95 -7.83
C GLY A 88 -11.98 3.77 -9.31
N LEU A 89 -11.05 3.99 -10.25
CA LEU A 89 -11.35 3.98 -11.70
C LEU A 89 -11.00 2.66 -12.39
N LEU A 90 -9.86 2.04 -12.04
CA LEU A 90 -9.35 0.83 -12.70
C LEU A 90 -8.78 -0.13 -11.66
N PRO A 91 -9.40 -1.30 -11.45
CA PRO A 91 -8.81 -2.38 -10.66
C PRO A 91 -7.47 -2.81 -11.27
N THR A 92 -6.41 -2.86 -10.47
CA THR A 92 -5.08 -3.33 -10.90
C THR A 92 -4.98 -4.86 -10.88
N ALA A 93 -5.86 -5.52 -10.12
CA ALA A 93 -6.00 -6.97 -10.03
C ALA A 93 -7.48 -7.39 -10.06
N PRO A 94 -8.15 -7.29 -11.21
CA PRO A 94 -9.53 -7.73 -11.32
C PRO A 94 -9.65 -9.25 -11.14
N GLN A 95 -10.69 -9.70 -10.43
CA GLN A 95 -11.10 -11.11 -10.40
C GLN A 95 -12.53 -11.24 -10.86
N ASN A 96 -12.83 -12.36 -11.52
CA ASN A 96 -14.18 -12.72 -11.91
C ASN A 96 -14.62 -13.94 -11.10
N PHE A 97 -15.88 -13.92 -10.69
CA PHE A 97 -16.49 -15.02 -9.96
C PHE A 97 -17.82 -15.39 -10.61
N GLU A 98 -18.06 -16.68 -10.78
CA GLU A 98 -19.43 -17.17 -10.94
C GLU A 98 -20.06 -17.24 -9.56
N VAL A 99 -21.31 -16.80 -9.45
CA VAL A 99 -22.02 -16.67 -8.18
C VAL A 99 -23.20 -17.63 -8.15
N TYR A 100 -23.29 -18.39 -7.07
CA TYR A 100 -24.35 -19.33 -6.82
C TYR A 100 -25.15 -18.96 -5.58
N GLY A 101 -26.45 -19.26 -5.62
CA GLY A 101 -27.33 -19.18 -4.45
C GLY A 101 -27.11 -20.36 -3.52
N ALA A 102 -27.72 -20.29 -2.34
CA ALA A 102 -27.63 -21.34 -1.30
C ALA A 102 -28.14 -22.73 -1.76
N ASP A 103 -28.91 -22.80 -2.84
CA ASP A 103 -29.39 -24.05 -3.44
C ASP A 103 -28.47 -24.59 -4.57
N GLY A 104 -27.33 -23.92 -4.80
CA GLY A 104 -26.35 -24.25 -5.84
C GLY A 104 -26.77 -23.81 -7.24
N THR A 105 -27.82 -23.00 -7.39
CA THR A 105 -28.20 -22.44 -8.68
C THR A 105 -27.29 -21.27 -9.07
N SER A 106 -26.83 -21.23 -10.32
CA SER A 106 -26.08 -20.07 -10.84
C SER A 106 -27.01 -18.86 -10.91
N LEU A 107 -26.56 -17.77 -10.29
CA LEU A 107 -27.22 -16.47 -10.28
C LEU A 107 -26.62 -15.54 -11.34
N GLY A 108 -25.42 -15.87 -11.83
CA GLY A 108 -24.66 -15.11 -12.82
C GLY A 108 -23.22 -14.91 -12.37
N SER A 109 -22.55 -13.91 -12.92
CA SER A 109 -21.16 -13.60 -12.62
C SER A 109 -20.99 -12.19 -12.06
N VAL A 110 -19.88 -11.97 -11.37
CA VAL A 110 -19.47 -10.66 -10.85
C VAL A 110 -18.01 -10.39 -11.17
N ASN A 111 -17.71 -9.11 -11.40
CA ASN A 111 -16.35 -8.61 -11.50
C ASN A 111 -16.02 -7.91 -10.18
N SER A 112 -14.76 -8.00 -9.77
CA SER A 112 -14.31 -7.38 -8.53
C SER A 112 -12.95 -6.73 -8.66
N SER A 113 -12.68 -5.78 -7.78
CA SER A 113 -11.32 -5.31 -7.48
C SER A 113 -10.81 -6.06 -6.27
N VAL A 114 -9.66 -6.75 -6.40
CA VAL A 114 -9.09 -7.55 -5.31
C VAL A 114 -7.85 -6.90 -4.74
N VAL A 115 -7.72 -6.97 -3.42
CA VAL A 115 -6.52 -6.64 -2.67
C VAL A 115 -6.09 -7.89 -1.92
N VAL A 116 -4.84 -8.30 -2.11
CA VAL A 116 -4.25 -9.38 -1.33
C VAL A 116 -3.23 -8.75 -0.40
N THR A 117 -3.32 -9.09 0.88
CA THR A 117 -2.38 -8.62 1.88
C THR A 117 -1.72 -9.83 2.55
N ASN A 118 -0.40 -9.80 2.69
CA ASN A 118 0.28 -10.65 3.65
C ASN A 118 0.66 -9.79 4.87
N LEU A 119 0.26 -10.23 6.06
CA LEU A 119 0.65 -9.60 7.32
C LEU A 119 1.32 -10.64 8.22
N ALA A 120 2.64 -10.53 8.38
CA ALA A 120 3.47 -11.43 9.18
C ALA A 120 3.28 -12.92 8.83
N GLY A 121 3.20 -13.24 7.55
CA GLY A 121 2.97 -14.58 7.01
C GLY A 121 1.49 -14.99 6.96
N LEU A 122 0.57 -14.19 7.48
CA LEU A 122 -0.87 -14.45 7.43
C LEU A 122 -1.47 -13.85 6.16
N SER A 123 -2.34 -14.60 5.49
CA SER A 123 -2.92 -14.21 4.20
C SER A 123 -4.29 -13.56 4.38
N ASN A 124 -4.51 -12.48 3.66
CA ASN A 124 -5.79 -11.78 3.59
C ASN A 124 -6.19 -11.54 2.15
N THR A 125 -7.46 -11.78 1.84
CA THR A 125 -8.04 -11.43 0.54
C THR A 125 -9.27 -10.58 0.76
N GLN A 126 -9.21 -9.35 0.27
CA GLN A 126 -10.35 -8.44 0.18
C GLN A 126 -10.78 -8.33 -1.28
N PHE A 127 -12.07 -8.39 -1.56
CA PHE A 127 -12.60 -8.06 -2.87
C PHE A 127 -13.82 -7.14 -2.77
N THR A 128 -13.85 -6.14 -3.65
CA THR A 128 -14.96 -5.21 -3.79
C THR A 128 -15.67 -5.48 -5.11
N ILE A 129 -17.00 -5.71 -5.07
CA ILE A 129 -17.80 -5.96 -6.27
C ILE A 129 -17.86 -4.68 -7.11
N THR A 130 -17.40 -4.74 -8.36
CA THR A 130 -17.37 -3.59 -9.27
C THR A 130 -18.43 -3.66 -10.36
N ASP A 131 -18.81 -4.86 -10.79
CA ASP A 131 -19.86 -5.06 -11.79
C ASP A 131 -20.54 -6.42 -11.62
N VAL A 132 -21.78 -6.54 -12.12
CA VAL A 132 -22.61 -7.74 -11.99
C VAL A 132 -23.30 -8.08 -13.31
N THR A 133 -23.31 -9.37 -13.66
CA THR A 133 -23.99 -9.90 -14.84
C THR A 133 -24.90 -11.06 -14.46
N ALA A 134 -26.21 -10.84 -14.48
CA ALA A 134 -27.19 -11.88 -14.12
C ALA A 134 -27.22 -13.04 -15.12
N ALA A 135 -27.43 -14.25 -14.60
CA ALA A 135 -27.69 -15.44 -15.41
C ALA A 135 -28.96 -15.29 -16.26
N SER A 136 -29.09 -16.09 -17.31
CA SER A 136 -30.24 -16.03 -18.20
C SER A 136 -31.55 -16.29 -17.45
N GLY A 137 -32.43 -15.30 -17.40
CA GLY A 137 -33.72 -15.39 -16.69
C GLY A 137 -33.67 -15.05 -15.21
N GLY A 138 -32.49 -14.68 -14.67
CA GLY A 138 -32.31 -14.11 -13.33
C GLY A 138 -32.36 -12.57 -13.32
N SER A 139 -32.16 -11.98 -12.14
CA SER A 139 -32.09 -10.53 -11.92
C SER A 139 -30.73 -10.13 -11.33
N ALA A 140 -30.24 -8.93 -11.68
CA ALA A 140 -29.05 -8.37 -11.02
C ALA A 140 -29.26 -8.14 -9.51
N ALA A 141 -30.52 -8.03 -9.07
CA ALA A 141 -30.87 -7.92 -7.65
C ALA A 141 -30.70 -9.24 -6.88
N ASP A 142 -30.53 -10.37 -7.59
CA ASP A 142 -30.23 -11.66 -6.98
C ASP A 142 -28.72 -11.84 -6.73
N LEU A 143 -27.88 -10.95 -7.25
CA LEU A 143 -26.43 -10.95 -7.07
C LEU A 143 -26.02 -10.00 -5.92
N PRO A 144 -24.78 -10.12 -5.40
CA PRO A 144 -24.18 -9.13 -4.51
C PRO A 144 -24.33 -7.70 -5.03
N VAL A 145 -24.53 -6.74 -4.12
CA VAL A 145 -24.67 -5.33 -4.50
C VAL A 145 -23.32 -4.78 -4.98
N THR A 146 -23.31 -4.00 -6.06
CA THR A 146 -22.10 -3.28 -6.49
C THR A 146 -21.59 -2.35 -5.40
N GLY A 147 -20.29 -2.40 -5.12
CA GLY A 147 -19.63 -1.71 -4.02
C GLY A 147 -19.52 -2.54 -2.75
N SER A 148 -20.19 -3.70 -2.66
CA SER A 148 -20.03 -4.60 -1.51
C SER A 148 -18.59 -5.08 -1.37
N VAL A 149 -18.11 -5.09 -0.13
CA VAL A 149 -16.77 -5.54 0.25
C VAL A 149 -16.88 -6.86 0.99
N TYR A 150 -16.06 -7.81 0.58
CA TYR A 150 -15.88 -9.10 1.24
C TYR A 150 -14.40 -9.24 1.57
N ASP A 151 -14.10 -9.58 2.81
CA ASP A 151 -12.73 -9.75 3.29
C ASP A 151 -12.62 -11.04 4.11
N VAL A 152 -11.55 -11.80 3.87
CA VAL A 152 -11.16 -12.95 4.66
C VAL A 152 -9.73 -12.80 5.11
N PHE A 153 -9.52 -12.63 6.41
CA PHE A 153 -8.22 -12.64 7.05
C PHE A 153 -7.97 -14.02 7.67
N ASN A 154 -7.02 -14.79 7.14
CA ASN A 154 -6.73 -16.15 7.59
C ASN A 154 -5.60 -16.18 8.61
N PHE A 155 -5.90 -16.59 9.84
CA PHE A 155 -4.92 -16.77 10.91
C PHE A 155 -4.27 -18.17 10.90
N GLY A 156 -4.70 -19.05 9.98
CA GLY A 156 -4.28 -20.45 9.90
C GLY A 156 -4.99 -21.36 10.91
N GLY A 157 -4.82 -22.68 10.75
CA GLY A 157 -5.33 -23.67 11.70
C GLY A 157 -6.87 -23.69 11.85
N GLY A 158 -7.61 -23.20 10.85
CA GLY A 158 -9.07 -23.08 10.86
C GLY A 158 -9.59 -21.84 11.60
N PHE A 159 -8.74 -20.85 11.86
CA PHE A 159 -9.12 -19.54 12.38
C PHE A 159 -9.11 -18.50 11.27
N ALA A 160 -10.21 -17.75 11.09
CA ALA A 160 -10.27 -16.63 10.17
C ALA A 160 -11.21 -15.54 10.68
N ASN A 161 -10.99 -14.31 10.24
CA ASN A 161 -11.99 -13.25 10.30
C ASN A 161 -12.64 -13.12 8.93
N VAL A 162 -13.98 -13.10 8.88
CA VAL A 162 -14.74 -12.92 7.66
C VAL A 162 -15.60 -11.67 7.81
N TYR A 163 -15.24 -10.63 7.06
CA TYR A 163 -15.91 -9.34 7.09
C TYR A 163 -16.67 -9.12 5.78
N VAL A 164 -17.92 -8.67 5.90
CA VAL A 164 -18.80 -8.35 4.78
C VAL A 164 -19.44 -7.00 5.02
N ALA A 165 -19.34 -6.12 4.03
CA ALA A 165 -19.95 -4.81 4.09
C ALA A 165 -20.71 -4.49 2.81
N THR A 166 -21.89 -3.87 2.96
CA THR A 166 -22.71 -3.38 1.84
C THR A 166 -22.76 -1.85 1.88
N PRO A 167 -22.71 -1.18 0.71
CA PRO A 167 -22.65 0.28 0.67
C PRO A 167 -24.03 0.93 0.93
N GLY A 168 -24.01 2.19 1.37
CA GLY A 168 -25.19 3.05 1.41
C GLY A 168 -25.82 3.26 2.80
N GLU A 169 -26.87 4.08 2.87
CA GLU A 169 -27.51 4.49 4.14
C GLU A 169 -28.10 3.31 4.93
N ASP A 170 -28.61 2.29 4.21
CA ASP A 170 -29.08 1.02 4.77
C ASP A 170 -28.00 -0.08 4.69
N GLY A 171 -26.74 0.30 4.48
CA GLY A 171 -25.59 -0.58 4.43
C GLY A 171 -25.44 -1.39 5.71
N THR A 172 -24.97 -2.62 5.56
CA THR A 172 -24.82 -3.58 6.66
C THR A 172 -23.36 -3.97 6.77
N VAL A 173 -22.85 -4.00 7.99
CA VAL A 173 -21.55 -4.56 8.32
C VAL A 173 -21.79 -5.86 9.10
N THR A 174 -21.22 -6.95 8.61
CA THR A 174 -21.16 -8.23 9.31
C THR A 174 -19.70 -8.61 9.48
N ASP A 175 -19.30 -8.93 10.70
CA ASP A 175 -17.96 -9.41 10.99
C ASP A 175 -18.04 -10.71 11.78
N THR A 176 -17.42 -11.77 11.27
CA THR A 176 -17.53 -13.12 11.82
C THR A 176 -16.16 -13.73 12.03
N PHE A 177 -15.80 -13.97 13.28
CA PHE A 177 -14.61 -14.73 13.61
C PHE A 177 -14.91 -16.23 13.58
N VAL A 178 -14.35 -16.93 12.60
CA VAL A 178 -14.47 -18.36 12.38
C VAL A 178 -13.42 -19.08 13.21
N THR A 179 -13.84 -20.16 13.89
CA THR A 179 -12.93 -21.06 14.60
C THR A 179 -13.28 -22.52 14.28
N PRO A 180 -12.38 -23.48 14.55
CA PRO A 180 -12.65 -24.90 14.34
C PRO A 180 -13.81 -25.47 15.17
N TRP A 181 -14.33 -24.72 16.14
CA TRP A 181 -15.40 -25.16 17.06
C TRP A 181 -16.69 -24.35 16.91
N GLY A 182 -16.74 -23.44 15.93
CA GLY A 182 -17.88 -22.57 15.65
C GLY A 182 -17.49 -21.11 15.49
N SER A 183 -18.40 -20.33 14.91
CA SER A 183 -18.18 -18.92 14.58
C SER A 183 -18.75 -17.97 15.63
N MET A 184 -18.14 -16.80 15.76
CA MET A 184 -18.53 -15.73 16.67
C MET A 184 -18.83 -14.45 15.89
N ASP A 185 -19.93 -13.78 16.21
CA ASP A 185 -20.28 -12.49 15.61
C ASP A 185 -19.55 -11.34 16.33
N LEU A 186 -18.72 -10.62 15.58
CA LEU A 186 -17.94 -9.45 16.01
C LEU A 186 -18.51 -8.14 15.45
N SER A 187 -19.61 -8.15 14.71
CA SER A 187 -20.14 -6.98 13.98
C SER A 187 -20.30 -5.74 14.86
N SER A 188 -20.70 -5.92 16.13
CA SER A 188 -20.84 -4.82 17.08
C SER A 188 -19.53 -4.08 17.42
N MET A 189 -18.38 -4.74 17.27
CA MET A 189 -17.06 -4.14 17.52
C MET A 189 -16.66 -3.17 16.40
N PHE A 190 -17.15 -3.39 15.18
CA PHE A 190 -16.80 -2.62 13.98
C PHE A 190 -17.99 -1.88 13.38
N ALA A 191 -19.09 -1.72 14.12
CA ALA A 191 -20.30 -1.05 13.64
C ALA A 191 -20.09 0.42 13.25
N GLY A 192 -18.98 1.05 13.66
CA GLY A 192 -18.60 2.40 13.27
C GLY A 192 -17.78 2.48 11.97
N PHE A 193 -17.45 1.35 11.34
CA PHE A 193 -16.62 1.30 10.15
C PHE A 193 -17.25 0.39 9.07
N ASN A 194 -17.58 1.00 7.92
CA ASN A 194 -18.08 0.31 6.75
C ASN A 194 -17.05 0.45 5.61
N ALA A 195 -16.35 -0.65 5.28
CA ALA A 195 -15.33 -0.63 4.23
C ALA A 195 -15.91 -0.40 2.81
N ALA A 196 -17.23 -0.58 2.63
CA ALA A 196 -17.90 -0.29 1.36
C ALA A 196 -18.23 1.20 1.19
N ASP A 197 -18.16 1.99 2.26
CA ASP A 197 -18.37 3.43 2.21
C ASP A 197 -17.03 4.16 2.00
N PRO A 198 -17.03 5.34 1.36
CA PRO A 198 -15.83 6.17 1.26
C PRO A 198 -15.30 6.59 2.64
N LEU A 199 -13.98 6.64 2.76
CA LEU A 199 -13.29 7.17 3.93
C LEU A 199 -13.57 8.66 4.10
N GLN A 200 -13.73 9.09 5.35
CA GLN A 200 -14.06 10.48 5.70
C GLN A 200 -12.83 11.15 6.34
N PRO A 201 -12.07 11.98 5.60
CA PRO A 201 -10.85 12.59 6.14
C PRO A 201 -11.10 13.47 7.36
N GLY A 202 -12.28 14.11 7.45
CA GLY A 202 -12.65 15.00 8.55
C GLY A 202 -12.73 14.30 9.91
N ASP A 203 -13.00 12.98 9.95
CA ASP A 203 -13.12 12.22 11.19
C ASP A 203 -11.82 12.25 12.01
N ALA A 204 -10.66 12.34 11.35
CA ALA A 204 -9.36 12.46 12.01
C ALA A 204 -9.22 13.75 12.85
N PHE A 205 -9.87 14.83 12.42
CA PHE A 205 -9.72 16.16 13.01
C PHE A 205 -10.80 16.50 14.05
N ALA A 206 -11.70 15.57 14.36
CA ALA A 206 -12.83 15.80 15.28
C ALA A 206 -12.40 16.35 16.65
N ALA A 207 -11.25 15.92 17.19
CA ALA A 207 -10.71 16.42 18.46
C ALA A 207 -10.21 17.89 18.38
N LEU A 208 -9.96 18.41 17.19
CA LEU A 208 -9.42 19.75 16.93
C LEU A 208 -10.48 20.77 16.53
N GLN A 209 -11.68 20.33 16.12
CA GLN A 209 -12.77 21.22 15.71
C GLN A 209 -13.21 22.18 16.82
N ALA A 210 -13.24 21.72 18.09
CA ALA A 210 -13.64 22.56 19.23
C ALA A 210 -12.72 23.78 19.47
N GLY A 211 -11.51 23.78 18.90
CA GLY A 211 -10.56 24.89 18.96
C GLY A 211 -10.61 25.85 17.76
N ALA A 212 -11.30 25.46 16.68
CA ALA A 212 -11.49 26.31 15.52
C ALA A 212 -12.62 27.30 15.77
N SER A 213 -12.33 28.57 15.58
CA SER A 213 -13.36 29.60 15.51
C SER A 213 -12.90 30.59 14.47
N GLY A 214 -13.81 31.00 13.58
CA GLY A 214 -13.54 31.87 12.44
C GLY A 214 -13.62 31.22 11.04
N GLY A 215 -13.93 29.92 10.94
CA GLY A 215 -14.22 29.18 9.70
C GLY A 215 -15.63 28.55 9.69
N GLY A 216 -15.88 27.61 8.77
CA GLY A 216 -17.12 26.83 8.68
C GLY A 216 -17.22 25.68 9.69
N GLU A 217 -18.20 24.79 9.51
CA GLU A 217 -18.56 23.75 10.50
C GLU A 217 -17.48 22.66 10.62
N ASP A 218 -16.72 22.43 9.55
CA ASP A 218 -15.67 21.40 9.49
C ASP A 218 -14.27 21.96 9.75
N ALA A 219 -14.16 23.25 10.09
CA ALA A 219 -12.89 23.90 10.40
C ALA A 219 -12.20 23.28 11.64
N PHE A 220 -10.87 23.20 11.60
CA PHE A 220 -10.05 22.72 12.72
C PHE A 220 -8.80 23.57 12.90
N ALA A 221 -8.30 23.62 14.15
CA ALA A 221 -7.13 24.43 14.49
C ALA A 221 -5.87 23.57 14.70
N ILE A 222 -4.78 23.92 14.01
CA ILE A 222 -3.50 23.21 14.07
C ILE A 222 -2.34 24.18 13.83
N GLY A 223 -1.26 24.08 14.62
CA GLY A 223 -0.06 24.91 14.42
C GLY A 223 -0.29 26.42 14.50
N GLY A 224 -1.34 26.88 15.18
CA GLY A 224 -1.70 28.31 15.27
C GLY A 224 -2.48 28.85 14.06
N LEU A 225 -2.82 27.99 13.11
CA LEU A 225 -3.71 28.26 11.99
C LEU A 225 -5.07 27.59 12.23
N THR A 226 -6.12 28.15 11.63
CA THR A 226 -7.39 27.45 11.43
C THR A 226 -7.49 27.08 9.95
N LEU A 227 -7.70 25.79 9.67
CA LEU A 227 -7.88 25.24 8.34
C LEU A 227 -9.35 24.89 8.16
N ASP A 228 -9.93 25.39 7.08
CA ASP A 228 -11.36 25.28 6.79
C ASP A 228 -11.57 24.59 5.43
N PRO A 229 -11.97 23.31 5.41
CA PRO A 229 -12.02 22.51 4.20
C PRO A 229 -13.18 22.93 3.30
N PHE A 230 -12.92 22.98 1.99
CA PHE A 230 -13.99 23.11 1.00
C PHE A 230 -13.66 22.36 -0.29
N THR A 231 -14.67 22.06 -1.08
CA THR A 231 -14.54 21.42 -2.39
C THR A 231 -15.12 22.31 -3.49
N GLY A 232 -14.54 22.27 -4.69
CA GLY A 232 -14.98 23.08 -5.82
C GLY A 232 -14.38 24.49 -5.83
N ALA A 233 -14.93 25.39 -6.64
CA ALA A 233 -14.37 26.73 -6.83
C ALA A 233 -15.46 27.80 -6.97
N GLY A 234 -15.15 29.01 -6.48
CA GLY A 234 -16.01 30.19 -6.58
C GLY A 234 -17.39 29.97 -5.95
N ASP A 235 -18.45 30.38 -6.64
CA ASP A 235 -19.84 30.25 -6.16
C ASP A 235 -20.32 28.78 -6.05
N SER A 236 -19.53 27.82 -6.52
CA SER A 236 -19.81 26.37 -6.41
C SER A 236 -18.98 25.69 -5.31
N ALA A 237 -18.27 26.46 -4.50
CA ALA A 237 -17.57 25.92 -3.34
C ALA A 237 -18.60 25.33 -2.35
N VAL A 238 -18.34 24.10 -1.93
CA VAL A 238 -19.12 23.39 -0.91
C VAL A 238 -18.23 23.20 0.30
N GLU A 239 -18.72 23.67 1.44
CA GLU A 239 -18.09 23.48 2.74
C GLU A 239 -17.90 22.00 3.07
N GLY A 240 -16.75 21.66 3.65
CA GLY A 240 -16.45 20.33 4.17
C GLY A 240 -15.42 19.54 3.37
N PHE A 241 -15.09 18.37 3.90
CA PHE A 241 -14.12 17.45 3.32
C PHE A 241 -14.67 16.68 2.12
N ALA A 242 -13.82 16.42 1.13
CA ALA A 242 -14.09 15.45 0.07
C ALA A 242 -13.96 14.01 0.61
N PRO A 243 -14.97 13.15 0.47
CA PRO A 243 -14.83 11.73 0.77
C PRO A 243 -13.80 11.05 -0.15
N ILE A 244 -13.07 10.07 0.38
CA ILE A 244 -12.00 9.38 -0.34
C ILE A 244 -12.35 7.90 -0.52
N ILE A 245 -12.33 7.44 -1.78
CA ILE A 245 -12.51 6.02 -2.08
C ILE A 245 -11.28 5.25 -1.59
N ALA A 246 -11.49 4.14 -0.87
CA ALA A 246 -10.40 3.28 -0.45
C ALA A 246 -9.69 2.67 -1.66
N LEU A 247 -8.36 2.74 -1.68
CA LEU A 247 -7.51 2.07 -2.66
C LEU A 247 -7.42 0.56 -2.40
N GLY A 248 -7.40 0.19 -1.13
CA GLY A 248 -7.28 -1.19 -0.68
C GLY A 248 -7.01 -1.31 0.83
N GLY A 249 -6.89 -2.54 1.32
CA GLY A 249 -6.65 -2.82 2.73
C GLY A 249 -6.91 -4.27 3.10
N ALA A 250 -7.19 -4.47 4.39
CA ALA A 250 -7.61 -5.72 5.01
C ALA A 250 -8.69 -5.40 6.05
N ALA A 251 -9.94 -5.29 5.59
CA ALA A 251 -11.04 -4.84 6.44
C ALA A 251 -11.39 -5.89 7.53
N PRO A 252 -11.79 -5.47 8.76
CA PRO A 252 -11.92 -4.10 9.26
C PRO A 252 -10.62 -3.56 9.89
N LEU A 253 -9.48 -4.25 9.72
CA LEU A 253 -8.23 -3.93 10.39
C LEU A 253 -7.52 -2.72 9.76
N LEU A 254 -7.52 -2.64 8.43
CA LEU A 254 -6.82 -1.63 7.66
C LEU A 254 -7.63 -1.23 6.44
N ALA A 255 -7.80 0.07 6.22
CA ALA A 255 -8.20 0.62 4.93
C ALA A 255 -7.33 1.83 4.60
N ILE A 256 -6.87 1.90 3.36
CA ILE A 256 -6.01 2.96 2.86
C ILE A 256 -6.75 3.65 1.71
N GLY A 257 -6.83 4.97 1.75
CA GLY A 257 -7.30 5.82 0.66
C GLY A 257 -6.35 6.99 0.44
N GLY A 258 -6.48 7.64 -0.71
CA GLY A 258 -5.56 8.71 -1.10
C GLY A 258 -4.36 8.13 -1.85
N ALA A 259 -3.16 8.38 -1.34
CA ALA A 259 -1.85 8.08 -1.90
C ALA A 259 -1.32 9.10 -2.92
N SER A 260 -0.01 9.01 -3.20
CA SER A 260 0.69 9.80 -4.19
C SER A 260 1.46 8.93 -5.18
N LEU A 261 1.70 9.46 -6.38
CA LEU A 261 2.61 8.91 -7.36
C LEU A 261 3.81 9.85 -7.50
N GLY A 262 4.84 9.65 -6.68
CA GLY A 262 6.04 10.48 -6.63
C GLY A 262 6.00 11.49 -5.48
N ASP A 263 6.63 12.65 -5.66
CA ASP A 263 6.73 13.67 -4.60
C ASP A 263 5.36 14.29 -4.29
N PRO A 264 4.79 14.07 -3.07
CA PRO A 264 3.45 14.53 -2.72
C PRO A 264 3.36 16.06 -2.51
N SER A 265 4.46 16.80 -2.50
CA SER A 265 4.45 18.27 -2.47
C SER A 265 4.19 18.91 -3.83
N HIS A 266 4.22 18.14 -4.91
CA HIS A 266 3.88 18.64 -6.24
C HIS A 266 2.40 18.43 -6.54
N GLN A 267 1.71 19.51 -6.93
CA GLN A 267 0.31 19.43 -7.32
C GLN A 267 0.12 18.44 -8.49
N GLY A 268 -0.86 17.54 -8.34
CA GLY A 268 -1.20 16.53 -9.34
C GLY A 268 -0.53 15.16 -9.12
N ASN A 269 0.42 15.05 -8.19
CA ASN A 269 0.98 13.74 -7.81
C ASN A 269 0.09 12.98 -6.82
N GLY A 270 -0.67 13.69 -5.97
CA GLY A 270 -1.66 13.06 -5.09
C GLY A 270 -2.88 12.53 -5.85
N LEU A 271 -3.36 11.34 -5.50
CA LEU A 271 -4.58 10.74 -6.05
C LEU A 271 -5.86 11.31 -5.44
N ALA A 272 -5.75 11.92 -4.26
CA ALA A 272 -6.80 12.70 -3.62
C ALA A 272 -6.25 14.09 -3.22
N SER A 273 -7.11 15.10 -3.31
CA SER A 273 -6.76 16.47 -2.94
C SER A 273 -7.87 17.15 -2.17
N GLN A 274 -7.50 18.09 -1.31
CA GLN A 274 -8.42 18.92 -0.55
C GLN A 274 -7.97 20.38 -0.59
N ASP A 275 -8.93 21.28 -0.77
CA ASP A 275 -8.69 22.72 -0.65
C ASP A 275 -9.07 23.20 0.74
N PHE A 276 -8.32 24.17 1.25
CA PHE A 276 -8.58 24.81 2.54
C PHE A 276 -8.52 26.33 2.44
N HIS A 277 -9.45 26.99 3.10
CA HIS A 277 -9.25 28.37 3.52
C HIS A 277 -8.38 28.37 4.79
N VAL A 278 -7.34 29.21 4.79
CA VAL A 278 -6.40 29.32 5.91
C VAL A 278 -6.63 30.63 6.62
N TYR A 279 -6.79 30.55 7.94
CA TYR A 279 -6.94 31.70 8.82
C TYR A 279 -5.78 31.77 9.81
N SER A 280 -5.26 32.97 10.04
CA SER A 280 -4.33 33.22 11.13
C SER A 280 -5.09 33.39 12.44
N GLY A 281 -4.72 32.63 13.47
CA GLY A 281 -5.34 32.65 14.78
C GLY A 281 -6.59 31.76 14.89
N THR A 282 -7.28 31.88 16.02
CA THR A 282 -8.54 31.20 16.33
C THR A 282 -9.51 32.23 16.91
N GLY A 283 -10.81 31.99 16.87
CA GLY A 283 -11.82 32.88 17.45
C GLY A 283 -12.55 33.74 16.43
N ASP A 284 -13.38 34.63 16.95
CA ASP A 284 -13.97 35.75 16.20
C ASP A 284 -12.90 36.71 15.64
N ASP A 285 -11.65 36.60 16.11
CA ASP A 285 -10.50 37.38 15.66
C ASP A 285 -9.69 36.70 14.53
N ALA A 286 -10.06 35.48 14.11
CA ALA A 286 -9.36 34.79 13.05
C ALA A 286 -9.51 35.56 11.72
N THR A 287 -8.38 35.75 11.03
CA THR A 287 -8.35 36.49 9.75
C THR A 287 -7.95 35.54 8.65
N GLN A 288 -8.74 35.44 7.58
CA GLN A 288 -8.38 34.64 6.43
C GLN A 288 -7.12 35.23 5.78
N ILE A 289 -6.08 34.41 5.66
CA ILE A 289 -4.79 34.79 5.08
C ILE A 289 -4.57 34.21 3.68
N GLY A 290 -5.34 33.19 3.28
CA GLY A 290 -5.30 32.68 1.93
C GLY A 290 -5.95 31.31 1.77
N THR A 291 -5.51 30.60 0.73
CA THR A 291 -5.96 29.24 0.39
C THR A 291 -4.77 28.35 0.10
N ILE A 292 -4.89 27.08 0.47
CA ILE A 292 -3.92 26.02 0.15
C ILE A 292 -4.64 24.84 -0.48
N ASN A 293 -3.91 24.12 -1.34
CA ASN A 293 -4.26 22.78 -1.81
C ASN A 293 -3.36 21.77 -1.10
N THR A 294 -3.91 20.60 -0.80
CA THR A 294 -3.14 19.50 -0.19
C THR A 294 -3.38 18.19 -0.91
N ALA A 295 -2.35 17.35 -1.02
CA ALA A 295 -2.55 15.92 -1.21
C ALA A 295 -3.07 15.31 0.10
N VAL A 296 -3.97 14.33 0.00
CA VAL A 296 -4.65 13.75 1.17
C VAL A 296 -4.48 12.23 1.18
N ASP A 297 -3.97 11.71 2.29
CA ASP A 297 -3.95 10.28 2.59
C ASP A 297 -4.86 10.02 3.79
N VAL A 298 -5.70 9.00 3.70
CA VAL A 298 -6.54 8.56 4.82
C VAL A 298 -6.30 7.10 5.08
N THR A 299 -5.97 6.79 6.34
CA THR A 299 -5.80 5.41 6.79
C THR A 299 -6.78 5.15 7.92
N ASN A 300 -7.62 4.13 7.79
CA ASN A 300 -8.35 3.59 8.94
C ASN A 300 -7.58 2.38 9.47
N LEU A 301 -7.18 2.43 10.74
CA LEU A 301 -6.50 1.35 11.43
C LEU A 301 -7.31 0.94 12.65
N LEU A 302 -7.84 -0.28 12.65
CA LEU A 302 -8.66 -0.84 13.73
C LEU A 302 -9.89 0.04 14.08
N GLY A 303 -10.50 0.66 13.08
CA GLY A 303 -11.63 1.58 13.25
C GLY A 303 -11.24 3.01 13.63
N MET A 304 -9.95 3.31 13.84
CA MET A 304 -9.44 4.66 14.11
C MET A 304 -8.98 5.32 12.82
N THR A 305 -9.42 6.55 12.57
CA THR A 305 -9.10 7.28 11.35
C THR A 305 -7.86 8.16 11.52
N ASN A 306 -6.94 8.05 10.59
CA ASN A 306 -5.82 8.95 10.36
C ASN A 306 -6.04 9.74 9.08
N THR A 307 -5.75 11.04 9.10
CA THR A 307 -5.68 11.86 7.88
C THR A 307 -4.37 12.61 7.86
N GLN A 308 -3.63 12.41 6.77
CA GLN A 308 -2.44 13.19 6.44
C GLN A 308 -2.75 14.16 5.32
N LEU A 309 -2.32 15.41 5.49
CA LEU A 309 -2.39 16.47 4.51
C LEU A 309 -0.97 16.93 4.18
N VAL A 310 -0.58 16.86 2.90
CA VAL A 310 0.69 17.42 2.42
C VAL A 310 0.38 18.64 1.56
N VAL A 311 0.88 19.81 1.95
CA VAL A 311 0.65 21.05 1.20
C VAL A 311 1.35 20.98 -0.15
N THR A 312 0.61 21.17 -1.24
CA THR A 312 1.13 21.11 -2.61
C THR A 312 1.34 22.50 -3.21
N ASP A 313 0.40 23.41 -2.99
CA ASP A 313 0.42 24.77 -3.51
C ASP A 313 -0.45 25.71 -2.66
N GLY A 314 -0.24 27.02 -2.79
CA GLY A 314 -1.03 28.07 -2.16
C GLY A 314 -1.40 29.15 -3.17
N SER A 315 -2.71 29.46 -3.30
CA SER A 315 -3.18 30.33 -4.38
C SER A 315 -3.25 31.82 -4.04
N ASP A 316 -3.04 32.18 -2.76
CA ASP A 316 -3.07 33.57 -2.27
C ASP A 316 -1.83 33.89 -1.43
N THR A 317 -1.03 34.88 -1.81
CA THR A 317 0.28 35.20 -1.19
C THR A 317 0.18 35.97 0.14
N GLY A 318 -0.71 35.58 1.05
CA GLY A 318 -0.70 36.12 2.40
C GLY A 318 0.57 35.68 3.14
N ASP A 319 1.23 36.61 3.84
CA ASP A 319 2.33 36.26 4.75
C ASP A 319 1.80 35.27 5.80
N GLY A 320 2.50 34.14 5.98
CA GLY A 320 2.17 33.13 6.99
C GLY A 320 1.40 31.90 6.50
N LEU A 321 1.19 31.74 5.19
CA LEU A 321 0.72 30.46 4.66
C LEU A 321 1.76 29.34 4.85
N PRO A 322 1.30 28.09 5.06
CA PRO A 322 2.18 26.92 5.06
C PRO A 322 2.95 26.79 3.73
N ALA A 323 4.22 26.38 3.81
CA ALA A 323 5.03 26.12 2.63
C ALA A 323 4.66 24.77 1.98
N ALA A 324 4.83 24.64 0.66
CA ALA A 324 4.70 23.36 -0.03
C ALA A 324 5.65 22.31 0.58
N GLY A 325 5.13 21.11 0.83
CA GLY A 325 5.79 20.03 1.57
C GLY A 325 5.56 20.07 3.09
N THR A 326 4.80 21.05 3.62
CA THR A 326 4.34 21.01 5.01
C THR A 326 3.35 19.85 5.19
N ILE A 327 3.58 19.04 6.22
CA ILE A 327 2.73 17.90 6.58
C ILE A 327 1.90 18.28 7.80
N TYR A 328 0.60 18.04 7.73
CA TYR A 328 -0.31 18.00 8.86
C TYR A 328 -0.93 16.61 8.93
N ASP A 329 -0.68 15.89 10.00
CA ASP A 329 -1.24 14.55 10.23
C ASP A 329 -2.02 14.54 11.55
N ALA A 330 -3.20 13.95 11.53
CA ALA A 330 -3.96 13.68 12.74
C ALA A 330 -4.43 12.22 12.77
N PHE A 331 -4.11 11.54 13.87
CA PHE A 331 -4.62 10.20 14.19
C PHE A 331 -5.66 10.32 15.31
N ASN A 332 -6.92 9.98 15.03
CA ASN A 332 -8.01 10.06 16.01
C ASN A 332 -8.22 8.72 16.73
N PHE A 333 -7.95 8.69 18.03
CA PHE A 333 -8.20 7.52 18.90
C PHE A 333 -9.65 7.44 19.41
N GLY A 334 -10.48 8.43 19.10
CA GLY A 334 -11.83 8.58 19.62
C GLY A 334 -11.89 9.23 21.00
N GLY A 335 -13.10 9.58 21.45
CA GLY A 335 -13.33 10.14 22.80
C GLY A 335 -12.63 11.48 23.07
N GLY A 336 -12.25 12.21 22.02
CA GLY A 336 -11.49 13.47 22.11
C GLY A 336 -9.98 13.29 22.29
N PHE A 337 -9.45 12.09 22.05
CA PHE A 337 -8.02 11.81 22.01
C PHE A 337 -7.53 11.78 20.57
N ALA A 338 -6.47 12.53 20.26
CA ALA A 338 -5.83 12.51 18.96
C ALA A 338 -4.32 12.71 19.09
N ASN A 339 -3.53 12.12 18.19
CA ASN A 339 -2.14 12.49 17.99
C ASN A 339 -2.08 13.42 16.78
N VAL A 340 -1.33 14.50 16.88
CA VAL A 340 -1.21 15.52 15.84
C VAL A 340 0.25 15.74 15.53
N TYR A 341 0.65 15.36 14.33
CA TYR A 341 2.00 15.49 13.85
C TYR A 341 2.06 16.61 12.79
N VAL A 342 3.04 17.50 12.93
CA VAL A 342 3.28 18.58 11.97
C VAL A 342 4.76 18.62 11.64
N ALA A 343 5.07 18.59 10.35
CA ALA A 343 6.43 18.75 9.85
C ALA A 343 6.50 19.88 8.82
N THR A 344 7.37 20.85 9.04
CA THR A 344 7.64 21.93 8.08
C THR A 344 8.92 21.64 7.29
N PRO A 345 8.94 21.94 5.98
CA PRO A 345 10.10 21.67 5.13
C PRO A 345 11.18 22.75 5.29
N GLY A 346 12.41 22.42 4.88
CA GLY A 346 13.54 23.36 4.79
C GLY A 346 14.61 23.19 5.87
N GLU A 347 15.69 23.97 5.77
CA GLU A 347 16.86 23.92 6.69
C GLU A 347 16.47 24.24 8.15
N ASP A 348 15.50 25.14 8.33
CA ASP A 348 14.91 25.51 9.62
C ASP A 348 13.58 24.77 9.89
N GLY A 349 13.32 23.68 9.17
CA GLY A 349 12.14 22.86 9.33
C GLY A 349 12.01 22.32 10.76
N THR A 350 10.77 22.25 11.25
CA THR A 350 10.43 21.79 12.59
C THR A 350 9.50 20.60 12.50
N VAL A 351 9.74 19.60 13.36
CA VAL A 351 8.80 18.51 13.60
C VAL A 351 8.19 18.70 14.99
N THR A 352 6.87 18.72 15.05
CA THR A 352 6.12 18.72 16.31
C THR A 352 5.17 17.54 16.35
N ASP A 353 5.11 16.85 17.47
CA ASP A 353 4.06 15.87 17.77
C ASP A 353 3.35 16.30 19.04
N THR A 354 2.03 16.46 18.96
CA THR A 354 1.17 16.80 20.08
C THR A 354 0.10 15.73 20.29
N PHE A 355 0.09 15.10 21.46
CA PHE A 355 -1.04 14.28 21.89
C PHE A 355 -2.11 15.15 22.55
N VAL A 356 -3.24 15.28 21.87
CA VAL A 356 -4.42 16.04 22.29
C VAL A 356 -5.31 15.14 23.14
N THR A 357 -5.76 15.66 24.28
CA THR A 357 -6.71 14.97 25.16
C THR A 357 -7.80 15.94 25.62
N PRO A 358 -8.95 15.43 26.11
CA PRO A 358 -9.98 16.27 26.71
C PRO A 358 -9.53 17.08 27.94
N PHE A 359 -8.36 16.75 28.51
CA PHE A 359 -7.81 17.38 29.72
C PHE A 359 -6.65 18.35 29.42
N GLY A 360 -6.28 18.48 28.14
CA GLY A 360 -5.15 19.29 27.68
C GLY A 360 -4.18 18.49 26.81
N SER A 361 -3.34 19.21 26.07
CA SER A 361 -2.40 18.63 25.12
C SER A 361 -1.02 18.40 25.74
N MET A 362 -0.31 17.38 25.24
CA MET A 362 1.05 17.01 25.66
C MET A 362 1.98 16.97 24.44
N ASP A 363 3.17 17.55 24.58
CA ASP A 363 4.20 17.52 23.54
C ASP A 363 4.96 16.19 23.58
N LEU A 364 4.90 15.45 22.47
CA LEU A 364 5.57 14.18 22.22
C LEU A 364 6.70 14.31 21.19
N SER A 365 7.07 15.51 20.76
CA SER A 365 8.06 15.74 19.69
C SER A 365 9.42 15.06 19.96
N TRP A 366 9.77 14.86 21.24
CA TRP A 366 10.97 14.13 21.64
C TRP A 366 10.98 12.66 21.19
N LEU A 367 9.81 12.03 21.11
CA LEU A 367 9.66 10.61 20.78
C LEU A 367 9.97 10.33 19.30
N PHE A 368 9.68 11.29 18.42
CA PHE A 368 9.79 11.13 16.96
C PHE A 368 10.80 12.09 16.32
N SER A 369 11.67 12.70 17.12
CA SER A 369 12.73 13.60 16.65
C SER A 369 13.74 12.96 15.67
N GLY A 370 13.73 11.63 15.54
CA GLY A 370 14.54 10.87 14.57
C GLY A 370 13.78 10.39 13.32
N MET A 371 12.47 10.62 13.20
CA MET A 371 11.73 10.34 11.96
C MET A 371 12.03 11.41 10.92
N ALA A 372 11.98 11.03 9.64
CA ALA A 372 12.35 11.90 8.53
C ALA A 372 11.64 13.26 8.62
N THR A 373 12.41 14.33 8.46
CA THR A 373 11.90 15.70 8.37
C THR A 373 11.27 15.89 6.99
N GLY A 374 10.06 15.39 6.80
CA GLY A 374 9.25 15.63 5.60
C GLY A 374 8.88 14.38 4.80
N ILE A 375 8.55 14.62 3.53
CA ILE A 375 7.92 13.68 2.59
C ILE A 375 8.89 12.71 1.90
N SER A 376 10.19 12.86 2.12
CA SER A 376 11.23 11.98 1.58
C SER A 376 11.71 11.04 2.68
N MET A 377 11.78 9.76 2.35
CA MET A 377 12.28 8.67 3.18
C MET A 377 13.71 8.36 2.76
N ASP A 378 14.56 8.00 3.72
CA ASP A 378 15.96 7.64 3.50
C ASP A 378 16.13 6.11 3.50
N PRO A 379 16.36 5.47 2.34
CA PRO A 379 16.57 4.03 2.26
C PRO A 379 17.84 3.57 2.99
N ARG A 380 18.86 4.44 3.10
CA ARG A 380 20.13 4.13 3.77
C ARG A 380 19.93 3.77 5.24
N ALA A 381 18.89 4.31 5.86
CA ALA A 381 18.61 4.10 7.29
C ALA A 381 18.41 2.63 7.65
N ALA A 382 18.02 1.76 6.72
CA ALA A 382 17.86 0.32 6.95
C ALA A 382 19.20 -0.43 7.08
N PHE A 383 20.24 0.00 6.36
CA PHE A 383 21.42 -0.84 6.12
C PHE A 383 22.58 -0.62 7.10
N GLY A 384 22.40 0.19 8.14
CA GLY A 384 23.48 0.55 9.06
C GLY A 384 24.21 -0.64 9.71
N ALA A 385 23.49 -1.70 10.07
CA ALA A 385 24.06 -2.93 10.65
C ALA A 385 24.82 -3.80 9.63
N LEU A 386 24.63 -3.56 8.34
CA LEU A 386 25.16 -4.34 7.21
C LEU A 386 26.25 -3.62 6.42
N SER A 387 26.65 -2.42 6.87
CA SER A 387 27.60 -1.56 6.15
C SER A 387 28.92 -2.26 5.84
N ASN A 388 29.39 -2.08 4.60
CA ASN A 388 30.65 -2.61 4.09
C ASN A 388 31.56 -1.48 3.61
N GLY A 389 32.17 -0.79 4.57
CA GLY A 389 33.10 0.32 4.31
C GLY A 389 34.38 -0.05 3.55
N ALA A 390 34.62 -1.34 3.24
CA ALA A 390 35.73 -1.75 2.39
C ALA A 390 35.45 -1.53 0.89
N VAL A 391 34.17 -1.49 0.50
CA VAL A 391 33.72 -1.26 -0.89
C VAL A 391 33.32 0.20 -1.09
N GLY A 392 32.41 0.71 -0.25
CA GLY A 392 31.85 2.05 -0.37
C GLY A 392 31.27 2.55 0.95
N GLU A 393 30.99 3.85 1.04
CA GLU A 393 30.37 4.42 2.25
C GLU A 393 28.91 3.96 2.43
N ASP A 394 28.21 3.81 1.31
CA ASP A 394 26.80 3.40 1.25
C ASP A 394 26.64 1.89 0.99
N ALA A 395 27.74 1.17 0.75
CA ALA A 395 27.72 -0.24 0.42
C ALA A 395 27.30 -1.11 1.63
N PHE A 396 26.58 -2.19 1.36
CA PHE A 396 26.13 -3.16 2.36
C PHE A 396 26.18 -4.59 1.84
N THR A 397 26.28 -5.58 2.73
CA THR A 397 26.39 -7.00 2.35
C THR A 397 25.23 -7.83 2.88
N ILE A 398 24.60 -8.60 1.99
CA ILE A 398 23.55 -9.58 2.32
C ILE A 398 23.93 -10.92 1.70
N GLY A 399 23.93 -12.00 2.49
CA GLY A 399 24.17 -13.35 1.97
C GLY A 399 25.53 -13.57 1.31
N GLY A 400 26.50 -12.67 1.51
CA GLY A 400 27.82 -12.69 0.84
C GLY A 400 27.92 -11.76 -0.37
N THR A 401 26.80 -11.35 -0.95
CA THR A 401 26.75 -10.37 -2.05
C THR A 401 26.78 -8.96 -1.48
N THR A 402 27.66 -8.12 -2.02
CA THR A 402 27.75 -6.71 -1.62
C THR A 402 27.10 -5.82 -2.67
N PHE A 403 26.18 -4.98 -2.21
CA PHE A 403 25.44 -3.99 -2.98
C PHE A 403 26.01 -2.61 -2.66
N ASP A 404 26.38 -1.86 -3.69
CA ASP A 404 26.88 -0.49 -3.56
C ASP A 404 25.98 0.44 -4.41
N PRO A 405 25.06 1.19 -3.77
CA PRO A 405 24.06 1.97 -4.46
C PRO A 405 24.68 3.17 -5.17
N PHE A 406 24.19 3.48 -6.36
CA PHE A 406 24.55 4.69 -7.07
C PHE A 406 23.35 5.31 -7.78
N THR A 407 23.48 6.59 -8.09
CA THR A 407 22.50 7.36 -8.86
C THR A 407 23.16 7.94 -10.10
N GLY A 408 22.37 8.26 -11.12
CA GLY A 408 22.88 8.81 -12.38
C GLY A 408 23.45 7.74 -13.32
N SER A 409 24.20 8.16 -14.34
CA SER A 409 24.77 7.22 -15.32
C SER A 409 26.11 7.72 -15.88
N GLY A 410 26.95 6.77 -16.29
CA GLY A 410 28.23 7.08 -16.94
C GLY A 410 29.15 7.90 -16.05
N ALA A 411 29.63 9.03 -16.57
CA ALA A 411 30.56 9.91 -15.86
C ALA A 411 29.89 10.72 -14.72
N ASP A 412 28.55 10.79 -14.71
CA ASP A 412 27.76 11.52 -13.71
C ASP A 412 27.23 10.58 -12.62
N ALA A 413 27.65 9.31 -12.62
CA ALA A 413 27.28 8.36 -11.58
C ALA A 413 27.89 8.78 -10.23
N ALA A 414 27.05 8.83 -9.20
CA ALA A 414 27.45 9.18 -7.84
C ALA A 414 27.00 8.10 -6.86
N SER A 415 27.86 7.77 -5.89
CA SER A 415 27.50 6.89 -4.76
C SER A 415 26.30 7.45 -4.01
N GLY A 416 25.40 6.57 -3.61
CA GLY A 416 24.28 6.90 -2.76
C GLY A 416 22.94 6.37 -3.27
N PHE A 417 21.93 6.56 -2.43
CA PHE A 417 20.56 6.12 -2.68
C PHE A 417 19.74 7.17 -3.43
N THR A 418 18.82 6.71 -4.26
CA THR A 418 17.77 7.52 -4.86
C THR A 418 16.78 7.96 -3.77
N PRO A 419 16.35 9.23 -3.74
CA PRO A 419 15.31 9.66 -2.80
C PRO A 419 14.01 8.88 -3.02
N VAL A 420 13.44 8.34 -1.94
CA VAL A 420 12.14 7.68 -1.95
C VAL A 420 11.11 8.64 -1.38
N PHE A 421 10.07 8.98 -2.15
CA PHE A 421 8.97 9.81 -1.65
C PHE A 421 7.86 8.95 -1.05
N GLN A 422 7.19 9.51 -0.05
CA GLN A 422 6.02 8.91 0.58
C GLN A 422 4.88 8.72 -0.43
N THR A 423 4.42 7.48 -0.53
CA THR A 423 3.26 7.02 -1.30
C THR A 423 2.01 6.98 -0.42
N VAL A 424 2.11 6.50 0.84
CA VAL A 424 1.00 6.44 1.82
C VAL A 424 1.49 6.92 3.18
N GLY A 425 0.80 7.91 3.75
CA GLY A 425 1.10 8.47 5.07
C GLY A 425 0.07 8.23 6.17
N ALA A 426 0.57 7.83 7.34
CA ALA A 426 -0.10 7.90 8.63
C ALA A 426 0.91 8.13 9.77
N LEU A 427 1.56 9.30 9.74
CA LEU A 427 2.66 9.62 10.64
C LEU A 427 2.15 9.86 12.08
N PRO A 428 2.91 9.46 13.12
CA PRO A 428 4.22 8.82 13.09
C PRO A 428 4.16 7.28 13.05
N PHE A 429 2.99 6.68 12.83
CA PHE A 429 2.78 5.25 12.98
C PHE A 429 3.20 4.43 11.78
N LEU A 430 2.81 4.85 10.58
CA LEU A 430 3.07 4.17 9.33
C LEU A 430 3.42 5.19 8.25
N ASN A 431 4.45 4.90 7.48
CA ASN A 431 4.78 5.64 6.28
C ASN A 431 5.32 4.64 5.25
N ILE A 432 4.80 4.68 4.02
CA ILE A 432 5.23 3.80 2.93
C ILE A 432 5.60 4.68 1.75
N GLY A 433 6.76 4.44 1.16
CA GLY A 433 7.24 5.15 -0.02
C GLY A 433 7.80 4.19 -1.07
N GLY A 434 7.77 4.62 -2.33
CA GLY A 434 8.17 3.79 -3.46
C GLY A 434 7.10 2.78 -3.86
N GLY A 435 7.54 1.59 -4.28
CA GLY A 435 6.66 0.52 -4.78
C GLY A 435 6.58 0.45 -6.31
N THR A 436 5.97 -0.63 -6.80
CA THR A 436 5.81 -0.96 -8.21
C THR A 436 4.34 -1.23 -8.54
N PRO A 437 3.47 -0.21 -8.51
CA PRO A 437 2.12 -0.39 -9.03
C PRO A 437 2.18 -0.82 -10.50
N GLY A 438 1.10 -1.37 -11.02
CA GLY A 438 1.05 -1.74 -12.43
C GLY A 438 -0.36 -1.93 -12.92
N VAL A 439 -0.47 -2.13 -14.23
CA VAL A 439 -1.75 -2.25 -14.91
C VAL A 439 -1.77 -3.57 -15.68
N ASP A 440 -2.81 -4.37 -15.48
CA ASP A 440 -3.05 -5.52 -16.34
C ASP A 440 -3.77 -5.06 -17.62
N LEU A 441 -3.12 -5.24 -18.76
CA LEU A 441 -3.70 -4.97 -20.08
C LEU A 441 -3.81 -6.28 -20.86
N GLY A 442 -4.95 -6.96 -20.69
CA GLY A 442 -5.28 -8.17 -21.44
C GLY A 442 -4.52 -9.42 -21.00
N GLY A 443 -4.32 -9.59 -19.69
CA GLY A 443 -3.59 -10.69 -19.07
C GLY A 443 -2.07 -10.50 -19.07
N THR A 444 -1.61 -9.26 -19.28
CA THR A 444 -0.20 -8.89 -19.24
C THR A 444 -0.02 -7.74 -18.27
N TYR A 445 0.73 -7.98 -17.19
CA TYR A 445 1.05 -6.97 -16.21
C TYR A 445 2.14 -6.03 -16.72
N PHE A 446 1.86 -4.72 -16.67
CA PHE A 446 2.81 -3.67 -16.98
C PHE A 446 3.21 -2.95 -15.68
N PRO A 447 4.42 -3.21 -15.14
CA PRO A 447 4.90 -2.53 -13.96
C PRO A 447 5.19 -1.05 -14.26
N LEU A 448 4.83 -0.19 -13.30
CA LEU A 448 5.01 1.25 -13.29
C LEU A 448 5.76 1.62 -11.99
N PRO A 449 7.06 1.33 -11.90
CA PRO A 449 7.83 1.61 -10.70
C PRO A 449 7.82 3.08 -10.34
N ILE A 450 7.55 3.37 -9.06
CA ILE A 450 7.57 4.73 -8.52
C ILE A 450 9.01 5.14 -8.19
N THR A 451 9.79 4.21 -7.61
CA THR A 451 11.20 4.44 -7.28
C THR A 451 12.05 3.23 -7.64
N SER A 452 13.20 3.51 -8.25
CA SER A 452 14.21 2.52 -8.64
C SER A 452 15.57 2.86 -8.05
N GLN A 453 16.40 1.83 -7.86
CA GLN A 453 17.76 1.93 -7.36
C GLN A 453 18.69 1.06 -8.21
N ASP A 454 19.82 1.65 -8.63
CA ASP A 454 20.90 0.92 -9.27
C ASP A 454 22.00 0.55 -8.27
N PHE A 455 22.56 -0.65 -8.39
CA PHE A 455 23.62 -1.16 -7.54
C PHE A 455 24.80 -1.64 -8.36
N ASN A 456 26.02 -1.31 -7.92
CA ASN A 456 27.20 -2.07 -8.28
C ASN A 456 27.24 -3.33 -7.39
N ILE A 457 27.48 -4.49 -8.00
CA ILE A 457 27.46 -5.79 -7.32
C ILE A 457 28.88 -6.30 -7.17
N TYR A 458 29.23 -6.70 -5.95
CA TYR A 458 30.56 -7.23 -5.64
C TYR A 458 30.51 -8.57 -4.90
N ASP A 459 31.49 -9.43 -5.20
CA ASP A 459 31.91 -10.53 -4.32
C ASP A 459 33.18 -10.09 -3.58
N GLY A 460 33.06 -9.90 -2.27
CA GLY A 460 34.08 -9.26 -1.45
C GLY A 460 34.37 -7.83 -1.92
N THR A 461 35.44 -7.64 -2.69
CA THR A 461 35.83 -6.33 -3.29
C THR A 461 35.94 -6.40 -4.82
N GLU A 462 35.61 -7.52 -5.43
CA GLU A 462 35.65 -7.72 -6.88
C GLU A 462 34.31 -7.33 -7.49
N LEU A 463 34.30 -6.41 -8.47
CA LEU A 463 33.10 -5.96 -9.15
C LEU A 463 32.65 -7.01 -10.16
N LEU A 464 31.43 -7.51 -9.99
CA LEU A 464 30.80 -8.51 -10.85
C LEU A 464 29.98 -7.87 -11.98
N GLY A 465 29.34 -6.74 -11.69
CA GLY A 465 28.46 -6.05 -12.64
C GLY A 465 27.54 -5.07 -11.92
N THR A 466 26.39 -4.79 -12.54
CA THR A 466 25.36 -3.93 -11.95
C THR A 466 24.00 -4.64 -11.89
N ALA A 467 23.17 -4.23 -10.94
CA ALA A 467 21.77 -4.63 -10.86
C ALA A 467 20.90 -3.39 -10.79
N HIS A 468 19.73 -3.47 -11.41
CA HIS A 468 18.64 -2.52 -11.27
C HIS A 468 17.57 -3.16 -10.40
N ALA A 469 17.00 -2.38 -9.49
CA ALA A 469 15.99 -2.83 -8.56
C ALA A 469 14.88 -1.80 -8.38
N GLN A 470 13.71 -2.29 -8.00
CA GLN A 470 12.63 -1.44 -7.51
C GLN A 470 12.66 -1.37 -6.00
N GLU A 471 12.49 -0.18 -5.45
CA GLU A 471 12.69 0.06 -4.02
C GLU A 471 11.40 0.49 -3.33
N THR A 472 11.19 -0.03 -2.13
CA THR A 472 10.14 0.38 -1.20
C THR A 472 10.77 0.67 0.15
N VAL A 473 10.40 1.80 0.76
CA VAL A 473 10.78 2.12 2.13
C VAL A 473 9.52 2.15 2.97
N THR A 474 9.51 1.40 4.06
CA THR A 474 8.42 1.40 5.05
C THR A 474 8.97 1.85 6.39
N GLN A 475 8.33 2.85 7.00
CA GLN A 475 8.56 3.21 8.39
C GLN A 475 7.37 2.76 9.23
N LEU A 476 7.64 1.92 10.23
CA LEU A 476 6.65 1.45 11.20
C LEU A 476 7.13 1.83 12.59
N LEU A 477 6.37 2.69 13.28
CA LEU A 477 6.72 3.20 14.61
C LEU A 477 8.14 3.79 14.68
N GLY A 478 8.57 4.47 13.61
CA GLY A 478 9.90 5.05 13.47
C GLY A 478 11.03 4.08 13.12
N LEU A 479 10.77 2.77 13.05
CA LEU A 479 11.73 1.80 12.52
C LEU A 479 11.65 1.78 10.99
N THR A 480 12.79 1.78 10.32
CA THR A 480 12.86 1.82 8.85
C THR A 480 13.17 0.44 8.30
N THR A 481 12.38 0.03 7.31
CA THR A 481 12.62 -1.11 6.44
C THR A 481 12.86 -0.62 5.03
N THR A 482 13.90 -1.11 4.38
CA THR A 482 14.11 -0.94 2.94
C THR A 482 14.00 -2.31 2.30
N GLU A 483 13.05 -2.44 1.37
CA GLU A 483 12.86 -3.60 0.52
C GLU A 483 13.22 -3.23 -0.92
N PHE A 484 13.93 -4.12 -1.62
CA PHE A 484 14.16 -3.98 -3.03
C PHE A 484 14.03 -5.30 -3.78
N VAL A 485 13.54 -5.21 -5.02
CA VAL A 485 13.31 -6.34 -5.92
C VAL A 485 14.19 -6.19 -7.16
N ILE A 486 15.05 -7.17 -7.43
CA ILE A 486 15.92 -7.16 -8.61
C ILE A 486 15.08 -7.43 -9.86
N ASP A 487 15.09 -6.51 -10.82
CA ASP A 487 14.35 -6.66 -12.09
C ASP A 487 15.25 -6.57 -13.33
N GLY A 488 16.53 -6.24 -13.14
CA GLY A 488 17.52 -6.20 -14.20
C GLY A 488 18.93 -6.41 -13.69
N VAL A 489 19.77 -7.08 -14.49
CA VAL A 489 21.19 -7.23 -14.21
C VAL A 489 22.01 -7.02 -15.48
N THR A 490 23.19 -6.42 -15.32
CA THR A 490 24.17 -6.24 -16.39
C THR A 490 25.52 -6.78 -15.93
N PRO A 491 26.00 -7.90 -16.51
CA PRO A 491 27.32 -8.43 -16.23
C PRO A 491 28.43 -7.45 -16.62
N GLY A 492 29.42 -7.33 -15.74
CA GLY A 492 30.70 -6.70 -16.05
C GLY A 492 31.62 -7.69 -16.77
N ASP A 493 32.87 -7.74 -16.34
CA ASP A 493 33.87 -8.68 -16.88
C ASP A 493 33.76 -10.10 -16.25
N GLY A 494 32.88 -10.28 -15.25
CA GLY A 494 32.61 -11.56 -14.55
C GLY A 494 31.53 -12.43 -15.20
N ASP A 495 31.16 -13.56 -14.56
CA ASP A 495 30.07 -14.43 -15.02
C ASP A 495 28.71 -13.83 -14.62
N ALA A 496 27.74 -13.89 -15.53
CA ALA A 496 26.37 -13.45 -15.26
C ALA A 496 25.69 -14.29 -14.16
N ALA A 497 26.14 -15.53 -13.98
CA ALA A 497 25.65 -16.43 -12.94
C ALA A 497 26.03 -16.01 -11.51
N ASP A 498 26.98 -15.09 -11.36
CA ASP A 498 27.42 -14.59 -10.04
C ASP A 498 26.62 -13.33 -9.61
N LEU A 499 25.74 -12.81 -10.46
CA LEU A 499 24.85 -11.70 -10.14
C LEU A 499 23.56 -12.20 -9.47
N PRO A 500 22.87 -11.37 -8.66
CA PRO A 500 21.57 -11.70 -8.10
C PRO A 500 20.57 -12.15 -9.17
N GLU A 501 19.79 -13.16 -8.84
CA GLU A 501 18.72 -13.65 -9.72
C GLU A 501 17.63 -12.58 -9.89
N ILE A 502 17.13 -12.42 -11.11
CA ILE A 502 15.97 -11.54 -11.39
C ILE A 502 14.75 -12.09 -10.65
N GLY A 503 14.02 -11.21 -9.97
CA GLY A 503 12.91 -11.53 -9.08
C GLY A 503 13.33 -11.72 -7.62
N SER A 504 14.63 -11.67 -7.30
CA SER A 504 15.10 -11.72 -5.91
C SER A 504 14.59 -10.53 -5.12
N VAL A 505 14.01 -10.81 -3.96
CA VAL A 505 13.54 -9.80 -3.00
C VAL A 505 14.47 -9.79 -1.81
N TYR A 506 14.94 -8.61 -1.42
CA TYR A 506 15.70 -8.39 -0.20
C TYR A 506 14.99 -7.33 0.63
N SER A 507 14.79 -7.61 1.92
CA SER A 507 14.15 -6.68 2.84
C SER A 507 14.96 -6.60 4.13
N VAL A 508 15.30 -5.38 4.54
CA VAL A 508 16.12 -5.13 5.74
C VAL A 508 15.38 -4.19 6.67
N LEU A 509 14.94 -4.71 7.81
CA LEU A 509 14.37 -3.93 8.90
C LEU A 509 15.47 -3.59 9.91
N ASN A 510 15.73 -2.30 10.11
CA ASN A 510 16.68 -1.83 11.12
C ASN A 510 15.97 -1.64 12.47
N LEU A 511 16.45 -2.36 13.49
CA LEU A 511 15.96 -2.29 14.87
C LEU A 511 16.83 -1.37 15.76
N GLY A 512 17.91 -0.81 15.20
CA GLY A 512 18.86 0.05 15.87
C GLY A 512 19.93 -0.73 16.67
N GLY A 513 20.98 -0.03 17.11
CA GLY A 513 22.01 -0.62 18.00
C GLY A 513 22.82 -1.79 17.40
N GLY A 514 22.84 -1.93 16.07
CA GLY A 514 23.46 -3.05 15.37
C GLY A 514 22.57 -4.29 15.24
N PHE A 515 21.28 -4.17 15.54
CA PHE A 515 20.28 -5.21 15.31
C PHE A 515 19.52 -4.93 14.02
N ALA A 516 19.38 -5.95 13.17
CA ALA A 516 18.57 -5.89 11.97
C ALA A 516 17.90 -7.24 11.70
N ASN A 517 16.76 -7.22 11.04
CA ASN A 517 16.16 -8.40 10.44
C ASN A 517 16.40 -8.33 8.93
N VAL A 518 16.95 -9.38 8.35
CA VAL A 518 17.33 -9.46 6.94
C VAL A 518 16.59 -10.64 6.33
N TYR A 519 15.59 -10.33 5.52
CA TYR A 519 14.84 -11.28 4.77
C TYR A 519 15.33 -11.31 3.32
N SER A 520 15.44 -12.51 2.76
CA SER A 520 15.64 -12.69 1.32
C SER A 520 14.74 -13.79 0.78
N ALA A 521 14.19 -13.55 -0.41
CA ALA A 521 13.49 -14.53 -1.23
C ALA A 521 14.14 -14.56 -2.60
N ILE A 522 14.82 -15.66 -2.92
CA ILE A 522 15.49 -15.85 -4.20
C ILE A 522 14.67 -16.85 -5.01
N PRO A 523 14.13 -16.45 -6.18
CA PRO A 523 13.30 -17.34 -6.98
C PRO A 523 14.13 -18.53 -7.49
N GLY A 524 13.52 -19.72 -7.48
CA GLY A 524 14.15 -20.91 -8.03
C GLY A 524 14.20 -20.87 -9.56
N LEU A 525 15.32 -21.25 -10.15
CA LEU A 525 15.47 -21.39 -11.60
C LEU A 525 15.02 -22.79 -12.07
N ASP A 526 14.50 -22.88 -13.30
CA ASP A 526 14.15 -24.14 -13.97
C ASP A 526 13.21 -25.07 -13.17
N GLY A 527 12.30 -24.49 -12.39
CA GLY A 527 11.34 -25.23 -11.56
C GLY A 527 11.90 -25.77 -10.25
N ALA A 528 13.09 -25.30 -9.83
CA ALA A 528 13.53 -25.44 -8.45
C ALA A 528 12.65 -24.61 -7.51
N ASP A 529 12.59 -25.03 -6.24
CA ASP A 529 11.93 -24.24 -5.20
C ASP A 529 12.72 -22.96 -4.92
N SER A 530 12.01 -21.89 -4.57
CA SER A 530 12.62 -20.64 -4.10
C SER A 530 13.44 -20.86 -2.83
N THR A 531 14.51 -20.09 -2.67
CA THR A 531 15.31 -20.06 -1.44
C THR A 531 14.88 -18.88 -0.58
N ILE A 532 14.21 -19.18 0.53
CA ILE A 532 13.74 -18.18 1.48
C ILE A 532 14.64 -18.21 2.72
N THR A 533 15.18 -17.05 3.09
CA THR A 533 15.92 -16.89 4.33
C THR A 533 15.43 -15.69 5.11
N ASP A 534 15.42 -15.82 6.43
CA ASP A 534 15.17 -14.74 7.36
C ASP A 534 16.20 -14.80 8.47
N THR A 535 17.03 -13.77 8.59
CA THR A 535 18.17 -13.72 9.51
C THR A 535 18.03 -12.52 10.43
N PHE A 536 17.96 -12.76 11.74
CA PHE A 536 18.12 -11.73 12.76
C PHE A 536 19.60 -11.50 13.06
N VAL A 537 20.12 -10.41 12.50
CA VAL A 537 21.50 -9.95 12.68
C VAL A 537 21.64 -9.26 14.03
N THR A 538 22.66 -9.66 14.79
CA THR A 538 22.95 -9.04 16.09
C THR A 538 24.44 -8.81 16.28
N PRO A 539 24.85 -7.88 17.17
CA PRO A 539 26.25 -7.67 17.51
C PRO A 539 26.97 -8.89 18.12
N PHE A 540 26.24 -9.94 18.49
CA PHE A 540 26.76 -11.12 19.16
C PHE A 540 26.67 -12.40 18.31
N GLY A 541 26.19 -12.29 17.08
CA GLY A 541 25.99 -13.39 16.14
C GLY A 541 24.55 -13.45 15.61
N ASP A 542 24.40 -14.09 14.45
CA ASP A 542 23.14 -14.09 13.71
C ASP A 542 22.26 -15.29 14.07
N PHE A 543 20.94 -15.09 14.02
CA PHE A 543 19.94 -16.12 14.29
C PHE A 543 19.05 -16.34 13.08
N ASP A 544 18.88 -17.60 12.69
CA ASP A 544 17.95 -17.99 11.63
C ASP A 544 16.50 -17.96 12.15
N LEU A 545 15.67 -17.14 11.50
CA LEU A 545 14.25 -16.97 11.71
C LEU A 545 13.41 -17.53 10.55
N SER A 546 14.00 -18.21 9.55
CA SER A 546 13.31 -18.65 8.33
C SER A 546 12.09 -19.56 8.60
N GLY A 547 12.06 -20.22 9.77
CA GLY A 547 10.91 -21.02 10.21
C GLY A 547 9.76 -20.23 10.87
N LEU A 548 9.92 -18.93 11.14
CA LEU A 548 8.96 -18.13 11.91
C LEU A 548 7.74 -17.70 11.09
N PHE A 549 7.93 -17.34 9.81
CA PHE A 549 6.88 -16.80 8.94
C PHE A 549 6.36 -17.80 7.91
N GLY A 550 6.37 -19.10 8.25
CA GLY A 550 5.69 -20.13 7.45
C GLY A 550 6.22 -20.33 6.04
N GLY A 551 7.40 -19.83 5.70
CA GLY A 551 7.96 -19.91 4.35
C GLY A 551 7.29 -18.97 3.34
N PHE A 552 6.78 -17.81 3.80
CA PHE A 552 6.33 -16.75 2.89
C PHE A 552 7.40 -16.45 1.85
N ASP A 553 7.02 -16.50 0.57
CA ASP A 553 7.88 -16.23 -0.57
C ASP A 553 7.47 -14.91 -1.22
N ALA A 554 8.20 -13.84 -0.91
CA ALA A 554 7.95 -12.52 -1.50
C ALA A 554 8.33 -12.44 -2.98
N SER A 555 9.12 -13.40 -3.51
CA SER A 555 9.47 -13.46 -4.93
C SER A 555 8.35 -14.05 -5.80
N ALA A 556 7.37 -14.71 -5.17
CA ALA A 556 6.20 -15.26 -5.83
C ALA A 556 5.07 -14.23 -5.97
N LEU A 557 4.20 -14.44 -6.95
CA LEU A 557 2.95 -13.71 -7.04
C LEU A 557 2.00 -14.13 -5.92
N MET A 558 1.18 -13.19 -5.46
CA MET A 558 0.24 -13.42 -4.36
C MET A 558 -0.98 -14.19 -4.86
N ASP A 559 -1.37 -15.24 -4.16
CA ASP A 559 -2.57 -16.04 -4.46
C ASP A 559 -3.74 -15.58 -3.58
N PRO A 560 -4.81 -14.98 -4.16
CA PRO A 560 -6.00 -14.63 -3.39
C PRO A 560 -6.68 -15.85 -2.74
N GLY A 561 -6.52 -17.05 -3.32
CA GLY A 561 -7.05 -18.30 -2.80
C GLY A 561 -6.48 -18.71 -1.43
N ALA A 562 -5.26 -18.26 -1.11
CA ALA A 562 -4.58 -18.63 0.13
C ALA A 562 -5.36 -18.24 1.39
N ALA A 563 -6.11 -17.14 1.35
CA ALA A 563 -6.94 -16.69 2.47
C ALA A 563 -8.11 -17.65 2.78
N PHE A 564 -8.56 -18.45 1.83
CA PHE A 564 -9.71 -19.36 2.01
C PHE A 564 -9.29 -20.77 2.44
N LEU A 565 -7.99 -21.09 2.42
CA LEU A 565 -7.50 -22.43 2.74
C LEU A 565 -7.77 -22.82 4.20
N GLY A 566 -8.24 -24.06 4.38
CA GLY A 566 -8.48 -24.64 5.70
C GLY A 566 -9.71 -24.09 6.42
N LEU A 567 -10.54 -23.30 5.73
CA LEU A 567 -11.86 -22.90 6.20
C LEU A 567 -12.89 -23.90 5.68
N ASP A 568 -13.57 -24.57 6.61
CA ASP A 568 -14.70 -25.45 6.30
C ASP A 568 -15.96 -24.58 6.38
N PHE A 569 -16.46 -24.12 5.23
CA PHE A 569 -17.67 -23.30 5.13
C PHE A 569 -18.94 -24.14 5.07
#